data_AF-A0A966A5I9-F1
#
_entry.id   AF-A0A966A5I9-F1
#
_cell.length_a   1.000
_cell.length_b   1.000
_cell.length_c   1.000
_cell.angle_alpha   90.00
_cell.angle_beta   90.00
_cell.angle_gamma   90.00
#
_symmetry.space_group_name_H-M   'P 1'
#
loop_
_entity.id
_entity.type
_entity.pdbx_description
1 polymer ?
#
loop_
_entity_poly.entity_id
_entity_poly.type
_entity_poly.pdbx_seq_one_letter_code
_entity_poly.pdbx_strand_id
1 'polypeptide(L)'
;MKIISSLTLILTAVALLAGCDRDRMSERGFALPEGNPAAGRETFLYMQCNQCHTIEGETLPQLAGAEPFVELGGPVTRVKSYGELVTAIINPSHKLADGYPEDLVSEDGESKMYVYNGYMTVQELIDLVAYLQPQYDVVMPAFKYRVYP
;
A
#
# COMPACT_ATOMS: atom_id res chain seq x y z
N MET A 1 -11.11 -47.40 22.69
CA MET A 1 -11.94 -46.28 23.22
C MET A 1 -11.15 -44.99 23.45
N LYS A 2 -10.07 -44.99 24.25
CA LYS A 2 -9.28 -43.76 24.51
C LYS A 2 -8.72 -43.09 23.23
N ILE A 3 -8.15 -43.87 22.32
CA ILE A 3 -7.55 -43.37 21.06
C ILE A 3 -8.61 -42.74 20.14
N ILE A 4 -9.80 -43.35 20.05
CA ILE A 4 -10.90 -42.85 19.21
C ILE A 4 -11.46 -41.53 19.76
N SER A 5 -11.55 -41.42 21.09
CA SER A 5 -11.97 -40.19 21.80
C SER A 5 -10.96 -39.05 21.66
N SER A 6 -9.66 -39.35 21.73
CA SER A 6 -8.59 -38.37 21.46
C SER A 6 -8.60 -37.89 20.01
N LEU A 7 -8.85 -38.80 19.06
CA LEU A 7 -8.90 -38.47 17.63
C LEU A 7 -10.10 -37.56 17.30
N THR A 8 -11.26 -37.83 17.91
CA THR A 8 -12.45 -36.97 17.74
C THR A 8 -12.22 -35.58 18.30
N LEU A 9 -11.60 -35.47 19.48
CA LEU A 9 -11.29 -34.18 20.10
C LEU A 9 -10.35 -33.32 19.24
N ILE A 10 -9.29 -33.93 18.69
CA ILE A 10 -8.35 -33.27 17.78
C ILE A 10 -9.05 -32.82 16.50
N LEU A 11 -9.91 -33.66 15.92
CA LEU A 11 -10.63 -33.33 14.69
C LEU A 11 -11.60 -32.15 14.90
N THR A 12 -12.30 -32.10 16.04
CA THR A 12 -13.13 -30.94 16.41
C THR A 12 -12.30 -29.68 16.65
N ALA A 13 -11.12 -29.78 17.26
CA ALA A 13 -10.25 -28.62 17.47
C ALA A 13 -9.72 -28.05 16.13
N VAL A 14 -9.34 -28.91 15.19
CA VAL A 14 -8.91 -28.49 13.84
C VAL A 14 -10.06 -27.86 13.05
N ALA A 15 -11.28 -28.40 13.15
CA ALA A 15 -12.46 -27.83 12.50
C ALA A 15 -12.82 -26.43 13.04
N LEU A 16 -12.63 -26.18 14.34
CA LEU A 16 -12.85 -24.86 14.95
C LEU A 16 -11.79 -23.83 14.53
N LEU A 17 -10.54 -24.27 14.26
CA LEU A 17 -9.47 -23.39 13.78
C LEU A 17 -9.60 -23.04 12.29
N ALA A 18 -10.31 -23.84 11.50
CA ALA A 18 -10.51 -23.59 10.07
C ALA A 18 -11.46 -22.39 9.77
N GLY A 19 -12.16 -21.87 10.78
CA GLY A 19 -13.07 -20.73 10.64
C GLY A 19 -12.47 -19.36 10.97
N CYS A 20 -11.22 -19.29 11.43
CA CYS A 20 -10.66 -18.07 12.01
C CYS A 20 -10.09 -17.05 11.03
N ASP A 21 -10.05 -17.27 9.71
CA ASP A 21 -9.45 -16.24 8.84
C ASP A 21 -9.93 -16.24 7.39
N ARG A 22 -11.17 -15.77 7.21
CA ARG A 22 -11.57 -15.16 5.94
C ARG A 22 -12.07 -13.77 6.27
N ASP A 23 -11.13 -12.85 6.49
CA ASP A 23 -11.47 -11.44 6.47
C ASP A 23 -12.22 -11.15 5.16
N ARG A 24 -13.49 -10.72 5.29
CA ARG A 24 -14.36 -10.44 4.16
C ARG A 24 -13.85 -9.25 3.35
N MET A 25 -12.92 -8.48 3.92
CA MET A 25 -12.27 -7.32 3.32
C MET A 25 -10.82 -7.59 2.90
N SER A 26 -10.41 -8.86 2.82
CA SER A 26 -9.06 -9.22 2.36
C SER A 26 -8.78 -8.74 0.93
N GLU A 27 -7.59 -8.17 0.71
CA GLU A 27 -7.05 -7.84 -0.61
C GLU A 27 -6.76 -9.07 -1.49
N ARG A 28 -6.90 -10.29 -0.95
CA ARG A 28 -6.55 -11.53 -1.64
C ARG A 28 -7.45 -11.75 -2.86
N GLY A 29 -6.84 -11.71 -4.05
CA GLY A 29 -7.56 -11.82 -5.32
C GLY A 29 -8.05 -10.48 -5.87
N PHE A 30 -7.77 -9.36 -5.20
CA PHE A 30 -7.95 -8.03 -5.76
C PHE A 30 -6.94 -7.81 -6.88
N ALA A 31 -7.44 -7.47 -8.06
CA ALA A 31 -6.63 -7.13 -9.22
C ALA A 31 -7.30 -5.98 -9.98
N LEU A 32 -6.49 -4.99 -10.35
CA LEU A 32 -6.90 -3.97 -11.31
C LEU A 32 -6.71 -4.52 -12.73
N PRO A 33 -7.49 -4.04 -13.71
CA PRO A 33 -7.14 -4.23 -15.12
C PRO A 33 -5.81 -3.54 -15.44
N GLU A 34 -5.24 -3.84 -16.60
CA GLU A 34 -4.06 -3.14 -17.09
C GLU A 34 -4.38 -1.63 -17.27
N GLY A 35 -3.53 -0.79 -16.69
CA GLY A 35 -3.58 0.66 -16.85
C GLY A 35 -2.52 1.19 -17.82
N ASN A 36 -2.57 2.48 -18.09
CA ASN A 36 -1.60 3.20 -18.90
C ASN A 36 -0.67 4.04 -17.99
N PRO A 37 0.61 3.65 -17.81
CA PRO A 37 1.55 4.39 -16.96
C PRO A 37 1.78 5.83 -17.41
N ALA A 38 1.70 6.13 -18.71
CA ALA A 38 1.86 7.51 -19.19
C ALA A 38 0.67 8.39 -18.77
N ALA A 39 -0.56 7.88 -18.92
CA ALA A 39 -1.76 8.56 -18.43
C ALA A 39 -1.77 8.65 -16.89
N GLY A 40 -1.19 7.68 -16.21
CA GLY A 40 -1.02 7.70 -14.75
C GLY A 40 -0.09 8.81 -14.28
N ARG A 41 1.02 9.01 -14.99
CA ARG A 41 1.92 10.14 -14.75
C ARG A 41 1.23 11.48 -14.99
N GLU A 42 0.44 11.58 -16.05
CA GLU A 42 -0.37 12.77 -16.33
C GLU A 42 -1.38 13.02 -15.20
N THR A 43 -2.06 11.98 -14.73
CA THR A 43 -2.98 12.03 -13.59
C THR A 43 -2.27 12.50 -12.32
N PHE A 44 -1.06 11.99 -12.03
CA PHE A 44 -0.26 12.40 -10.87
C PHE A 44 0.03 13.90 -10.87
N LEU A 45 0.33 14.48 -12.04
CA LEU A 45 0.60 15.90 -12.19
C LEU A 45 -0.68 16.74 -12.23
N TYR A 46 -1.72 16.25 -12.91
CA TYR A 46 -3.01 16.91 -13.02
C TYR A 46 -3.69 17.07 -11.67
N MET A 47 -3.69 16.01 -10.85
CA MET A 47 -4.17 16.02 -9.48
C MET A 47 -3.18 16.67 -8.50
N GLN A 48 -2.04 17.15 -9.01
CA GLN A 48 -1.00 17.82 -8.23
C GLN A 48 -0.48 16.99 -7.04
N CYS A 49 -0.38 15.68 -7.21
CA CYS A 49 0.22 14.78 -6.21
C CYS A 49 1.67 15.18 -5.90
N ASN A 50 2.36 15.79 -6.87
CA ASN A 50 3.71 16.33 -6.75
C ASN A 50 3.83 17.57 -5.83
N GLN A 51 2.73 18.08 -5.27
CA GLN A 51 2.80 19.09 -4.21
C GLN A 51 3.41 18.53 -2.93
N CYS A 52 3.09 17.27 -2.61
CA CYS A 52 3.52 16.60 -1.38
C CYS A 52 4.49 15.46 -1.66
N HIS A 53 4.44 14.87 -2.86
CA HIS A 53 5.19 13.68 -3.21
C HIS A 53 6.32 13.90 -4.21
N THR A 54 7.47 13.28 -3.95
CA THR A 54 8.51 13.01 -4.96
C THR A 54 8.43 11.55 -5.41
N ILE A 55 9.09 11.22 -6.51
CA ILE A 55 9.21 9.85 -7.03
C ILE A 55 10.70 9.54 -7.11
N GLU A 56 11.13 8.43 -6.49
CA GLU A 56 12.54 8.02 -6.52
C GLU A 56 13.02 7.89 -7.97
N GLY A 57 14.16 8.52 -8.27
CA GLY A 57 14.78 8.46 -9.60
C GLY A 57 14.10 9.31 -10.69
N GLU A 58 13.01 10.03 -10.39
CA GLU A 58 12.32 10.89 -11.35
C GLU A 58 12.38 12.38 -10.96
N THR A 59 12.60 13.24 -11.96
CA THR A 59 12.46 14.69 -11.79
C THR A 59 11.07 15.15 -12.25
N LEU A 60 10.24 15.58 -11.31
CA LEU A 60 8.91 16.12 -11.58
C LEU A 60 8.93 17.64 -11.71
N PRO A 61 7.99 18.25 -12.47
CA PRO A 61 7.80 19.69 -12.47
C PRO A 61 7.54 20.21 -11.05
N GLN A 62 8.22 21.29 -10.65
CA GLN A 62 8.00 21.90 -9.35
C GLN A 62 6.84 22.89 -9.41
N LEU A 63 5.93 22.81 -8.43
CA LEU A 63 4.85 23.76 -8.27
C LEU A 63 5.32 24.92 -7.37
N ALA A 64 4.97 26.15 -7.74
CA ALA A 64 5.40 27.32 -6.98
C ALA A 64 4.84 27.26 -5.55
N GLY A 65 5.73 27.32 -4.55
CA GLY A 65 5.36 27.23 -3.14
C GLY A 65 5.10 25.80 -2.63
N ALA A 66 5.26 24.78 -3.46
CA ALA A 66 5.20 23.39 -3.02
C ALA A 66 6.58 22.89 -2.55
N GLU A 67 6.59 22.26 -1.37
CA GLU A 67 7.75 21.60 -0.80
C GLU A 67 7.39 20.12 -0.54
N PRO A 68 7.49 19.24 -1.55
CA PRO A 68 7.16 17.84 -1.37
C PRO A 68 8.13 17.20 -0.37
N PHE A 69 7.59 16.43 0.56
CA PHE A 69 8.31 15.87 1.69
C PHE A 69 8.16 14.35 1.81
N VAL A 70 7.24 13.72 1.07
CA VAL A 70 7.06 12.26 1.07
C VAL A 70 7.56 11.67 -0.25
N GLU A 71 8.65 10.93 -0.20
CA GLU A 71 9.15 10.19 -1.36
C GLU A 71 8.37 8.89 -1.57
N LEU A 72 7.98 8.64 -2.82
CA LEU A 72 7.32 7.43 -3.28
C LEU A 72 8.27 6.61 -4.16
N GLY A 73 8.08 5.29 -4.15
CA GLY A 73 8.96 4.35 -4.85
C GLY A 73 10.07 3.83 -3.96
N GLY A 74 11.11 3.29 -4.60
CA GLY A 74 12.34 2.92 -3.94
C GLY A 74 12.43 1.52 -3.35
N PRO A 75 13.54 1.25 -2.63
CA PRO A 75 13.79 -0.05 -2.02
C PRO A 75 12.81 -0.32 -0.88
N VAL A 76 11.94 -1.32 -1.09
CA VAL A 76 10.99 -1.81 -0.10
C VAL A 76 11.29 -3.26 0.26
N THR A 77 10.99 -3.66 1.50
CA THR A 77 11.20 -5.04 1.95
C THR A 77 10.12 -6.03 1.49
N ARG A 78 9.05 -5.52 0.86
CA ARG A 78 7.92 -6.32 0.34
C ARG A 78 7.28 -5.59 -0.84
N VAL A 79 6.83 -6.37 -1.83
CA VAL A 79 6.03 -5.88 -2.96
C VAL A 79 4.78 -5.17 -2.44
N LYS A 80 4.53 -3.95 -2.94
CA LYS A 80 3.26 -3.25 -2.72
C LYS A 80 2.18 -3.88 -3.61
N SER A 81 1.11 -4.40 -2.99
CA SER A 81 -0.03 -4.94 -3.71
C SER A 81 -0.82 -3.82 -4.39
N TYR A 82 -1.64 -4.16 -5.40
CA TYR A 82 -2.62 -3.20 -5.91
C TYR A 82 -3.58 -2.71 -4.83
N GLY A 83 -3.99 -3.59 -3.91
CA GLY A 83 -4.87 -3.23 -2.81
C GLY A 83 -4.24 -2.19 -1.90
N GLU A 84 -2.94 -2.33 -1.59
CA GLU A 84 -2.20 -1.38 -0.77
C GLU A 84 -2.07 -0.01 -1.45
N LEU A 85 -1.69 0.02 -2.73
CA LEU A 85 -1.56 1.28 -3.48
C LEU A 85 -2.91 1.98 -3.64
N VAL A 86 -3.96 1.23 -4.02
CA VAL A 86 -5.31 1.78 -4.13
C VAL A 86 -5.78 2.32 -2.78
N THR A 87 -5.62 1.56 -1.70
CA THR A 87 -6.05 1.97 -0.37
C THR A 87 -5.34 3.24 0.08
N ALA A 88 -4.03 3.35 -0.15
CA ALA A 88 -3.26 4.55 0.17
C ALA A 88 -3.77 5.80 -0.59
N ILE A 89 -4.28 5.63 -1.82
CA ILE A 89 -4.79 6.74 -2.65
C ILE A 89 -6.21 7.14 -2.25
N ILE A 90 -7.12 6.18 -2.06
CA ILE A 90 -8.56 6.45 -1.86
C ILE A 90 -8.98 6.53 -0.38
N ASN A 91 -8.07 6.16 0.53
CA ASN A 91 -8.29 6.18 1.97
C ASN A 91 -6.97 6.54 2.70
N PRO A 92 -6.45 7.76 2.51
CA PRO A 92 -5.09 8.12 2.92
C PRO A 92 -4.88 8.11 4.43
N SER A 93 -5.94 8.26 5.24
CA SER A 93 -5.86 8.15 6.71
C SER A 93 -5.88 6.70 7.23
N HIS A 94 -6.16 5.71 6.38
CA HIS A 94 -6.15 4.30 6.82
C HIS A 94 -4.79 3.84 7.32
N LYS A 95 -3.73 4.34 6.67
CA LYS A 95 -2.35 4.11 7.06
C LYS A 95 -1.51 5.33 6.68
N LEU A 96 -1.05 6.07 7.69
CA LEU A 96 -0.13 7.18 7.52
C LEU A 96 1.25 6.71 7.03
N ALA A 97 2.00 7.61 6.38
CA ALA A 97 3.31 7.29 5.83
C ALA A 97 4.32 6.99 6.95
N ASP A 98 4.87 5.78 6.93
CA ASP A 98 5.89 5.33 7.88
C ASP A 98 7.21 6.09 7.65
N GLY A 99 7.94 6.40 8.73
CA GLY A 99 9.28 7.02 8.63
C GLY A 99 9.29 8.54 8.51
N TYR A 100 8.12 9.19 8.51
CA TYR A 100 7.97 10.65 8.49
C TYR A 100 7.42 11.16 9.83
N PRO A 101 7.79 12.39 10.24
CA PRO A 101 7.16 13.06 11.39
C PRO A 101 5.64 13.17 11.24
N GLU A 102 4.92 12.85 12.31
CA GLU A 102 3.45 12.81 12.32
C GLU A 102 2.83 14.17 11.96
N ASP A 103 3.43 15.26 12.45
CA ASP A 103 3.02 16.63 12.16
C ASP A 103 3.27 17.06 10.71
N LEU A 104 4.13 16.35 9.97
CA LEU A 104 4.31 16.59 8.53
C LEU A 104 3.26 15.86 7.69
N VAL A 105 2.88 14.64 8.06
CA VAL A 105 1.97 13.80 7.26
C VAL A 105 0.51 13.89 7.68
N SER A 106 0.22 14.36 8.89
CA SER A 106 -1.11 14.35 9.47
C SER A 106 -1.45 15.58 10.31
N GLU A 107 -2.74 15.81 10.50
CA GLU A 107 -3.33 16.79 11.41
C GLU A 107 -4.48 16.09 12.16
N ASP A 108 -4.45 16.11 13.49
CA ASP A 108 -5.42 15.41 14.35
C ASP A 108 -5.60 13.90 14.03
N GLY A 109 -4.54 13.26 13.56
CA GLY A 109 -4.53 11.84 13.18
C GLY A 109 -5.08 11.53 11.79
N GLU A 110 -5.51 12.56 11.05
CA GLU A 110 -5.97 12.44 9.67
C GLU A 110 -4.85 12.84 8.70
N SER A 111 -4.75 12.14 7.57
CA SER A 111 -3.73 12.44 6.57
C SER A 111 -3.94 13.84 5.96
N LYS A 112 -2.84 14.57 5.76
CA LYS A 112 -2.84 15.84 5.00
C LYS A 112 -3.02 15.64 3.50
N MET A 113 -2.96 14.40 3.00
CA MET A 113 -3.24 14.08 1.60
C MET A 113 -4.71 14.36 1.29
N TYR A 114 -4.96 15.08 0.19
CA TYR A 114 -6.32 15.38 -0.25
C TYR A 114 -7.13 14.12 -0.58
N VAL A 115 -8.44 14.19 -0.31
CA VAL A 115 -9.39 13.11 -0.64
C VAL A 115 -9.91 13.31 -2.06
N TYR A 116 -9.52 12.42 -2.98
CA TYR A 116 -9.85 12.53 -4.41
C TYR A 116 -11.08 11.72 -4.85
N ASN A 117 -11.76 11.01 -3.95
CA ASN A 117 -12.78 10.02 -4.30
C ASN A 117 -13.95 10.57 -5.14
N GLY A 118 -14.22 11.88 -5.04
CA GLY A 118 -15.24 12.57 -5.84
C GLY A 118 -14.71 13.26 -7.12
N TYR A 119 -13.40 13.25 -7.34
CA TYR A 119 -12.71 14.00 -8.39
C TYR A 119 -11.90 13.12 -9.34
N MET A 120 -11.42 11.97 -8.85
CA MET A 120 -10.67 10.99 -9.61
C MET A 120 -11.61 9.90 -10.13
N THR A 121 -11.58 9.68 -11.43
CA THR A 121 -12.26 8.56 -12.07
C THR A 121 -11.57 7.24 -11.74
N VAL A 122 -12.30 6.14 -11.88
CA VAL A 122 -11.72 4.80 -11.71
C VAL A 122 -10.58 4.54 -12.71
N GLN A 123 -10.69 5.08 -13.93
CA GLN A 123 -9.63 4.92 -14.94
C GLN A 123 -8.35 5.67 -14.53
N GLU A 124 -8.47 6.91 -14.06
CA GLU A 124 -7.33 7.67 -13.54
C GLU A 124 -6.65 6.96 -12.37
N LEU A 125 -7.42 6.34 -11.46
CA LEU A 125 -6.87 5.53 -10.38
C LEU A 125 -6.11 4.31 -10.90
N ILE A 126 -6.68 3.60 -11.88
CA ILE A 126 -6.03 2.43 -12.51
C ILE A 126 -4.70 2.83 -13.14
N ASP A 127 -4.71 3.91 -13.92
CA ASP A 127 -3.53 4.41 -14.62
C ASP A 127 -2.48 4.92 -13.63
N LEU A 128 -2.91 5.61 -12.56
CA LEU A 128 -2.04 6.10 -11.49
C LEU A 128 -1.34 4.94 -10.77
N VAL A 129 -2.05 3.86 -10.46
CA VAL A 129 -1.45 2.65 -9.87
C VAL A 129 -0.47 1.99 -10.84
N ALA A 130 -0.80 1.94 -12.14
CA ALA A 130 0.10 1.42 -13.17
C ALA A 130 1.38 2.26 -13.32
N TYR A 131 1.32 3.56 -13.07
CA TYR A 131 2.49 4.45 -13.05
C TYR A 131 3.36 4.28 -11.79
N LEU A 132 2.73 4.13 -10.62
CA LEU A 132 3.43 4.07 -9.33
C LEU A 132 4.04 2.71 -9.02
N GLN A 133 3.37 1.61 -9.39
CA GLN A 133 3.80 0.27 -9.01
C GLN A 133 5.24 -0.08 -9.44
N PRO A 134 5.68 0.23 -10.68
CA PRO A 134 7.05 -0.08 -11.11
C PRO A 134 8.14 0.73 -10.40
N GLN A 135 7.78 1.77 -9.66
CA GLN A 135 8.75 2.60 -8.94
C GLN A 135 9.27 1.93 -7.66
N TYR A 136 8.66 0.81 -7.24
CA TYR A 136 9.03 0.11 -6.00
C TYR A 136 9.91 -1.11 -6.29
N ASP A 137 11.15 -1.06 -5.81
CA ASP A 137 12.12 -2.14 -5.94
C ASP A 137 12.12 -3.02 -4.69
N VAL A 138 11.90 -4.31 -4.85
CA VAL A 138 11.85 -5.22 -3.70
C VAL A 138 13.26 -5.68 -3.35
N VAL A 139 13.76 -5.22 -2.21
CA VAL A 139 15.08 -5.60 -1.70
C VAL A 139 14.91 -6.59 -0.53
N MET A 140 15.52 -7.77 -0.65
CA MET A 140 15.55 -8.72 0.46
C MET A 140 16.53 -8.21 1.53
N PRO A 141 16.08 -7.96 2.77
CA PRO A 141 16.97 -7.53 3.84
C PRO A 141 17.99 -8.64 4.15
N ALA A 142 19.27 -8.26 4.27
CA ALA A 142 20.32 -9.19 4.68
C ALA A 142 20.16 -9.53 6.17
N PHE A 143 19.43 -10.60 6.48
CA PHE A 143 19.31 -11.09 7.85
C PHE A 143 20.66 -11.67 8.32
N LYS A 144 21.33 -10.99 9.25
CA LYS A 144 22.36 -11.62 10.06
C LYS A 144 21.67 -12.43 11.15
N TYR A 145 21.46 -13.73 10.90
CA TYR A 145 21.03 -14.64 11.95
C TYR A 145 22.08 -14.64 13.07
N ARG A 146 21.64 -14.36 14.30
CA ARG A 146 22.47 -14.63 15.48
C ARG A 146 22.56 -16.15 15.60
N VAL A 147 23.69 -16.71 15.17
CA VAL A 147 24.03 -18.11 15.46
C VAL A 147 24.27 -18.18 16.96
N TYR A 148 23.31 -18.73 17.71
CA TYR A 148 23.52 -19.03 19.11
C TYR A 148 24.46 -20.24 19.21
N PRO A 149 25.55 -20.15 20.00
CA PRO A 149 26.48 -21.26 20.19
C PRO A 149 25.83 -22.44 20.92
#